data_AF-A0A8C9KDM8-F1
#
_entry.id   AF-A0A8C9KDM8-F1
#
_cell.length_a   1.000
_cell.length_b   1.000
_cell.length_c   1.000
_cell.angle_alpha   90.00
_cell.angle_beta   90.00
_cell.angle_gamma   90.00
#
_symmetry.space_group_name_H-M   'P 1'
#
loop_
_entity.id
_entity.type
_entity.pdbx_description
1 polymer ?
#
loop_
_entity_poly.entity_id
_entity_poly.type
_entity_poly.pdbx_seq_one_letter_code
_entity_poly.pdbx_strand_id
1 'polypeptide(L)'
;ATLTYDTLRFAEFEDFPETSEPVWILGRKYSISTEKDEILSDVASRLWFTYRKNFPAIGNDPLSSGPWGWTEVGHRGSGWPLL
;
A
#
# COMPACT_ATOMS: atom_id res chain seq x y z
N ALA A 1 -0.07 13.83 -18.42
CA ALA A 1 -0.49 12.42 -18.37
C ALA A 1 -0.54 11.99 -16.92
N THR A 2 -1.68 11.52 -16.42
CA THR A 2 -1.84 11.04 -15.05
C THR A 2 -1.45 9.57 -15.00
N LEU A 3 -0.36 9.23 -14.31
CA LEU A 3 0.05 7.85 -14.08
C LEU A 3 -0.97 7.18 -13.15
N THR A 4 -1.83 6.33 -13.70
CA THR A 4 -2.66 5.43 -12.89
C THR A 4 -1.79 4.27 -12.41
N TYR A 5 -1.31 4.36 -11.17
CA TYR A 5 -0.60 3.28 -10.48
C TYR A 5 -1.58 2.19 -10.06
N ASP A 6 -2.03 1.38 -11.01
CA ASP A 6 -2.79 0.14 -10.76
C ASP A 6 -1.99 -1.04 -11.34
N THR A 7 -0.84 -1.31 -10.73
CA THR A 7 0.08 -2.38 -11.14
C THR A 7 -0.44 -3.76 -10.77
N LEU A 8 -1.33 -3.87 -9.77
CA LEU A 8 -1.97 -5.13 -9.36
C LEU A 8 -2.92 -5.68 -10.43
N ARG A 9 -3.47 -4.81 -11.29
CA ARG A 9 -4.37 -5.24 -12.38
C ARG A 9 -3.68 -6.09 -13.45
N PHE A 10 -2.36 -5.96 -13.60
CA PHE A 10 -1.58 -6.63 -14.64
C PHE A 10 -0.51 -7.57 -14.07
N ALA A 11 -0.50 -7.79 -12.75
CA ALA A 11 0.37 -8.77 -12.15
C ALA A 11 -0.13 -10.18 -12.49
N GLU A 12 0.74 -11.03 -13.02
CA GLU A 12 0.46 -12.46 -13.09
C GLU A 12 0.47 -13.02 -11.67
N PHE A 13 -0.61 -13.69 -11.28
CA PHE A 13 -0.72 -14.33 -9.97
C PHE A 13 -0.18 -15.75 -10.10
N GLU A 14 1.05 -15.97 -9.65
CA GLU A 14 1.57 -17.32 -9.46
C GLU A 14 1.05 -17.91 -8.14
N ASP A 15 0.75 -19.21 -8.18
CA ASP A 15 0.41 -20.00 -7.01
C ASP A 15 1.65 -20.19 -6.11
N PHE A 16 1.45 -20.59 -4.86
CA PHE A 16 2.57 -20.88 -3.95
C PHE A 16 3.50 -21.94 -4.56
N PRO A 17 4.84 -21.74 -4.49
CA PRO A 17 5.78 -22.73 -4.98
C PRO A 17 5.71 -24.00 -4.11
N GLU A 18 5.71 -25.18 -4.74
CA GLU A 18 5.71 -26.47 -4.03
C GLU A 18 7.08 -26.72 -3.41
N THR A 19 7.28 -26.20 -2.19
CA THR A 19 8.51 -26.35 -1.43
C THR A 19 8.21 -26.90 -0.04
N SER A 20 9.21 -27.53 0.57
CA SER A 20 9.16 -27.97 1.98
C SER A 20 9.49 -26.84 2.95
N GLU A 21 9.79 -25.64 2.45
CA GLU A 21 10.10 -24.49 3.29
C GLU A 21 8.82 -23.96 3.96
N PRO A 22 8.92 -23.54 5.24
CA PRO A 22 7.76 -23.05 5.95
C PRO A 22 7.41 -21.62 5.56
N VAL A 23 6.11 -21.34 5.47
CA VAL A 23 5.57 -19.99 5.27
C VAL A 23 5.32 -19.35 6.63
N TRP A 24 5.68 -18.08 6.78
CA TRP A 24 5.45 -17.32 8.00
C TRP A 24 4.50 -16.16 7.76
N ILE A 25 3.39 -16.12 8.49
CA ILE A 25 2.40 -15.03 8.44
C ILE A 25 2.25 -14.46 9.85
N LEU A 26 2.64 -13.20 10.04
CA LEU A 26 2.49 -12.45 11.30
C LEU A 26 2.93 -13.24 12.56
N GLY A 27 4.04 -13.98 12.46
CA GLY A 27 4.61 -14.78 13.55
C GLY A 27 4.08 -16.21 13.68
N ARG A 28 3.13 -16.62 12.84
CA ARG A 28 2.65 -18.01 12.72
C ARG A 28 3.38 -18.73 11.60
N LYS A 29 3.70 -20.00 11.81
CA LYS A 29 4.41 -20.87 10.87
C LYS A 29 3.44 -21.85 10.24
N TYR A 30 3.53 -22.04 8.93
CA TYR A 30 2.70 -22.93 8.13
C TYR A 30 3.55 -23.77 7.17
N SER A 31 3.02 -24.91 6.77
CA SER A 31 3.56 -25.80 5.75
C SER A 31 2.69 -25.74 4.48
N ILE A 32 3.28 -25.34 3.35
CA ILE A 32 2.55 -25.21 2.07
C ILE A 32 1.91 -26.54 1.65
N SER A 33 2.58 -27.67 1.91
CA SER A 33 2.12 -28.98 1.45
C SER A 33 0.87 -29.52 2.17
N THR A 34 0.58 -29.02 3.37
CA THR A 34 -0.51 -29.55 4.21
C THR A 34 -1.51 -28.48 4.66
N GLU A 35 -1.07 -27.24 4.80
CA GLU A 35 -1.84 -26.14 5.40
C GLU A 35 -2.14 -25.03 4.38
N LYS A 36 -2.14 -25.34 3.07
CA LYS A 36 -2.39 -24.35 2.00
C LYS A 36 -3.70 -23.58 2.21
N ASP A 37 -4.78 -24.27 2.58
CA ASP A 37 -6.09 -23.64 2.82
C ASP A 37 -6.06 -22.71 4.04
N GLU A 38 -5.30 -23.05 5.08
CA GLU A 38 -5.16 -22.23 6.28
C GLU A 38 -4.34 -20.97 6.01
N ILE A 39 -3.28 -21.08 5.20
CA ILE A 39 -2.49 -19.94 4.71
C ILE A 39 -3.39 -18.97 3.95
N LEU A 40 -4.18 -19.47 2.99
CA LEU A 40 -5.09 -18.65 2.20
C LEU A 40 -6.16 -17.99 3.07
N SER A 41 -6.73 -18.74 4.01
CA SER A 41 -7.72 -18.23 4.97
C SER A 41 -7.13 -17.13 5.85
N ASP A 42 -5.90 -17.31 6.37
CA ASP A 42 -5.24 -16.32 7.22
C ASP A 42 -5.01 -15.02 6.45
N VAL A 43 -4.43 -15.08 5.25
CA VAL A 43 -4.20 -13.91 4.39
C VAL A 43 -5.51 -13.21 4.05
N ALA A 44 -6.53 -13.96 3.62
CA ALA A 44 -7.84 -13.40 3.25
C ALA A 44 -8.61 -12.81 4.45
N SER A 45 -8.34 -13.27 5.67
CA SER A 45 -8.94 -12.73 6.89
C SER A 45 -8.42 -11.33 7.28
N ARG A 46 -7.34 -10.87 6.65
CA ARG A 46 -6.72 -9.57 6.98
C ARG A 46 -7.45 -8.42 6.31
N LEU A 47 -7.48 -7.29 7.00
CA LEU A 47 -8.01 -6.05 6.45
C LEU A 47 -7.11 -5.56 5.32
N TRP A 48 -7.61 -5.66 4.08
CA TRP A 48 -6.91 -5.20 2.89
C TRP A 48 -7.51 -3.88 2.41
N PHE A 49 -6.72 -2.81 2.54
CA PHE A 49 -7.07 -1.49 2.03
C PHE A 49 -6.40 -1.26 0.68
N THR A 50 -7.21 -1.03 -0.36
CA THR A 50 -6.77 -0.66 -1.70
C THR A 50 -7.16 0.78 -2.00
N TYR A 51 -6.54 1.37 -3.03
CA TYR A 51 -6.93 2.70 -3.50
C TYR A 51 -8.42 2.73 -3.84
N ARG A 52 -9.14 3.69 -3.28
CA ARG A 52 -10.54 3.94 -3.56
C ARG A 52 -10.67 5.24 -4.36
N LYS A 53 -11.64 5.28 -5.26
CA LYS A 53 -12.05 6.48 -6.00
C LYS A 53 -13.48 6.86 -5.59
N ASN A 54 -13.87 8.11 -5.83
CA ASN A 54 -15.21 8.64 -5.53
C ASN A 54 -15.56 8.70 -4.03
N PHE A 55 -14.57 8.87 -3.15
CA PHE A 55 -14.80 9.20 -1.75
C PHE A 55 -14.88 10.73 -1.58
N PRO A 56 -15.55 11.24 -0.52
CA PRO A 56 -15.60 12.67 -0.24
C PRO A 56 -14.18 13.26 -0.18
N ALA A 57 -14.00 14.47 -0.72
CA ALA A 57 -12.71 15.16 -0.62
C ALA A 57 -12.29 15.26 0.85
N ILE A 58 -11.07 14.81 1.14
CA ILE A 58 -10.51 14.92 2.48
C ILE A 58 -9.99 16.36 2.61
N GLY A 59 -10.69 17.16 3.41
CA GLY A 59 -10.37 18.56 3.64
C GLY A 59 -11.25 19.50 2.81
N ASN A 60 -12.07 20.30 3.49
CA ASN A 60 -12.75 21.47 2.93
C ASN A 60 -11.91 22.75 3.16
N ASP A 61 -10.58 22.63 3.12
CA ASP A 61 -9.68 23.74 3.44
C ASP A 61 -9.23 24.45 2.15
N PRO A 62 -9.41 25.77 1.99
CA PRO A 62 -9.02 26.51 0.78
C PRO A 62 -7.55 26.42 0.39
N LEU A 63 -6.69 25.89 1.28
CA LEU A 63 -5.26 25.67 1.03
C LEU A 63 -4.92 24.23 0.59
N SER A 64 -5.89 23.30 0.63
CA SER A 64 -5.70 21.89 0.29
C SER A 64 -5.90 21.60 -1.22
N SER A 65 -5.58 22.55 -2.10
CA SER A 65 -5.52 22.31 -3.54
C SER A 65 -4.08 21.93 -3.94
N GLY A 66 -3.63 20.76 -3.48
CA GLY A 66 -2.33 20.21 -3.84
C GLY A 66 -2.24 18.72 -3.48
N PRO A 67 -1.74 17.84 -4.37
CA PRO A 67 -1.83 16.38 -4.19
C PRO A 67 -0.88 15.78 -3.13
N TRP A 68 -0.51 16.50 -2.07
CA TRP A 68 0.52 16.05 -1.14
C TRP A 68 0.25 16.49 0.31
N GLY A 69 -0.22 15.57 1.14
CA GLY A 69 -0.25 15.70 2.60
C GLY A 69 1.08 15.40 3.29
N TRP A 70 2.23 15.64 2.64
CA TRP A 70 3.55 15.38 3.22
C TRP A 70 4.46 16.62 3.36
N THR A 71 4.12 17.77 2.76
CA THR A 71 5.07 18.90 2.71
C THR A 71 4.56 20.14 3.41
N GLU A 72 4.41 20.08 4.74
CA GLU A 72 4.48 21.28 5.58
C GLU A 72 5.10 20.95 6.94
N VAL A 73 6.43 20.79 7.00
CA VAL A 73 7.25 21.32 8.12
C VAL A 73 8.65 21.58 7.57
N GLY A 74 9.05 22.85 7.45
CA GLY A 74 10.44 23.17 7.11
C GLY A 74 10.71 24.63 6.76
N HIS A 75 10.89 25.45 7.80
CA HIS A 75 11.61 26.72 7.79
C HIS A 75 10.92 27.97 7.23
N ARG A 76 10.23 28.67 8.15
CA ARG A 76 10.45 30.13 8.31
C ARG A 76 11.95 30.38 8.47
N GLY A 77 12.58 31.09 7.54
CA GLY A 77 13.95 31.57 7.72
C GLY A 77 14.64 32.02 6.44
N SER A 78 14.89 33.33 6.36
CA SER A 78 15.86 34.01 5.49
C SER A 78 15.71 33.82 3.97
N GLY A 79 15.14 34.84 3.33
CA GLY A 79 15.43 35.14 1.94
C GLY A 79 16.92 35.44 1.77
N TRP A 80 17.56 34.75 0.83
CA TRP A 80 18.87 35.12 0.30
C TRP A 80 18.66 35.94 -0.99
N PRO A 81 19.47 36.99 -1.22
CA PRO A 81 19.35 37.84 -2.40
C PRO A 81 19.95 37.12 -3.63
N LEU A 82 19.35 37.38 -4.78
CA LEU A 82 19.87 36.98 -6.09
C LEU A 82 21.10 37.84 -6.42
N LEU A 83 22.24 37.21 -6.67
CA LEU A 83 23.30 37.70 -7.57
C LEU A 83 23.08 37.06 -8.94
#